data_AF-A0A932YBR1-F1
#
_entry.id   AF-A0A932YBR1-F1
#
_cell.length_a   1.000
_cell.length_b   1.000
_cell.length_c   1.000
_cell.angle_alpha   90.00
_cell.angle_beta   90.00
_cell.angle_gamma   90.00
#
_symmetry.space_group_name_H-M   'P 1'
#
loop_
_entity.id
_entity.type
_entity.pdbx_description
1 polymer ?
#
loop_
_entity_poly.entity_id
_entity_poly.type
_entity_poly.pdbx_seq_one_letter_code
_entity_poly.pdbx_strand_id
1 'polypeptide(L)'
;MNNARKIKRLDSFPLFALFTLVAFIALPLIAEEKGLFKSGVESYLRQDYEKAWKNLKAAVETQDEPDKARVILLRTFLEGVRSLEEKGRIEEAFDWSRQAKDLFSGHPMVEKAYLYFKKKREALRSTDGSQKTAGRDSLLIGITKEDLRIEAAILEKLAASSGRRPIWSRDNPWLYAVLAGCLSLVFLGYFAGRRPLKLLRDRLEKHQAVLESQTSGLTNQLGDLRTTNQRLAGDLSKALEENRGLYRQMGSQEERLKKKYEEKMSKVVRDQWQKVSPKKMEKLENLQIKYQEKQVLETLVQMTPEDRGEVQRQIAGQVANLYQSFPVEAIGFLSQLAQDPKPLVRLSIVYSLVRIESPEVLDILFTLCADGDAGVKHEALKGLKGLKDKIVTNGRIPASYAQKIHQLIQEEIQKGEWVI
;
A
#
# COMPACT_ATOMS: atom_id res chain seq x y z
N MET A 1 50.61 -57.31 54.84
CA MET A 1 51.35 -56.42 53.92
C MET A 1 50.61 -56.35 52.59
N ASN A 2 50.16 -55.12 52.27
CA ASN A 2 49.83 -54.52 50.97
C ASN A 2 48.91 -55.22 49.95
N ASN A 3 47.62 -54.85 50.07
CA ASN A 3 46.65 -54.76 48.99
C ASN A 3 47.04 -53.67 47.96
N ALA A 4 47.09 -54.02 46.67
CA ALA A 4 47.08 -53.06 45.58
C ALA A 4 46.13 -53.53 44.46
N ARG A 5 44.91 -52.99 44.45
CA ARG A 5 43.92 -53.19 43.38
C ARG A 5 44.21 -52.23 42.23
N LYS A 6 44.57 -52.76 41.06
CA LYS A 6 44.60 -52.05 39.77
C LYS A 6 43.16 -51.85 39.28
N ILE A 7 42.65 -50.63 39.33
CA ILE A 7 41.40 -50.24 38.67
C ILE A 7 41.75 -49.81 37.24
N LYS A 8 41.23 -50.54 36.25
CA LYS A 8 41.27 -50.14 34.82
C LYS A 8 40.39 -48.91 34.64
N ARG A 9 40.99 -47.81 34.18
CA ARG A 9 40.27 -46.62 33.71
C ARG A 9 39.51 -47.00 32.43
N LEU A 10 38.18 -46.91 32.45
CA LEU A 10 37.36 -46.94 31.25
C LEU A 10 37.36 -45.54 30.63
N ASP A 11 37.66 -45.48 29.34
CA ASP A 11 37.72 -44.27 28.52
C ASP A 11 36.34 -43.62 28.37
N SER A 12 36.11 -42.53 29.09
CA SER A 12 34.90 -41.70 29.04
C SER A 12 34.87 -40.72 27.85
N PHE A 13 35.44 -41.10 26.70
CA PHE A 13 35.61 -40.22 25.54
C PHE A 13 34.37 -40.01 24.64
N PRO A 14 33.43 -40.97 24.43
CA PRO A 14 32.34 -40.77 23.48
C PRO A 14 31.19 -39.89 24.01
N LEU A 15 31.00 -39.82 25.33
CA LEU A 15 29.94 -39.01 25.93
C LEU A 15 30.25 -37.51 25.88
N PHE A 16 31.52 -37.13 26.02
CA PHE A 16 31.93 -35.73 25.95
C PHE A 16 31.81 -35.17 24.52
N ALA A 17 32.11 -35.99 23.50
CA ALA A 17 31.97 -35.62 22.09
C ALA A 17 30.49 -35.47 21.65
N LEU A 18 29.59 -36.28 22.21
CA LEU A 18 28.16 -36.14 21.96
C LEU A 18 27.59 -34.88 22.61
N PHE A 19 28.04 -34.57 23.85
CA PHE A 19 27.59 -33.39 24.58
C PHE A 19 28.07 -32.08 23.94
N THR A 20 29.30 -32.05 23.42
CA THR A 20 29.81 -30.89 22.68
C THR A 20 29.12 -30.72 21.33
N LEU A 21 28.79 -31.79 20.61
CA LEU A 21 28.02 -31.71 19.36
C LEU A 21 26.61 -31.15 19.60
N VAL A 22 25.93 -31.58 20.66
CA VAL A 22 24.60 -31.07 21.05
C VAL A 22 24.70 -29.60 21.49
N ALA A 23 25.73 -29.23 22.27
CA ALA A 23 25.94 -27.85 22.66
C ALA A 23 26.27 -26.92 21.47
N PHE A 24 27.04 -27.40 20.48
CA PHE A 24 27.41 -26.61 19.30
C PHE A 24 26.25 -26.45 18.30
N ILE A 25 25.30 -27.40 18.26
CA ILE A 25 24.06 -27.28 17.49
C ILE A 25 23.04 -26.40 18.24
N ALA A 26 23.08 -26.38 19.58
CA ALA A 26 22.16 -25.59 20.39
C ALA A 26 22.58 -24.12 20.60
N LEU A 27 23.88 -23.79 20.56
CA LEU A 27 24.37 -22.42 20.83
C LEU A 27 23.98 -21.35 19.78
N PRO A 28 23.85 -21.63 18.46
CA PRO A 28 23.40 -20.64 17.49
C PRO A 28 21.91 -20.25 17.62
N LEU A 29 21.13 -20.97 18.43
CA LEU A 29 19.73 -20.63 18.75
C LEU A 29 19.60 -19.54 19.83
N ILE A 30 20.72 -18.99 20.32
CA ILE A 30 20.77 -17.87 21.28
C ILE A 30 21.35 -16.61 20.60
N ALA A 31 21.36 -16.56 19.26
CA ALA A 31 21.62 -15.31 18.54
C ALA A 31 20.47 -14.33 18.80
N GLU A 32 20.78 -13.09 19.19
CA GLU A 32 19.86 -11.99 19.47
C GLU A 32 18.59 -12.03 18.59
N GLU A 33 17.54 -12.69 19.10
CA GLU A 33 16.19 -12.48 18.61
C GLU A 33 15.89 -11.01 18.89
N LYS A 34 16.12 -10.15 17.89
CA LYS A 34 15.35 -8.92 17.80
C LYS A 34 13.90 -9.39 17.83
N GLY A 35 13.23 -9.20 18.98
CA GLY A 35 11.88 -9.72 19.22
C GLY A 35 11.02 -9.54 17.99
N LEU A 36 10.37 -10.61 17.53
CA LEU A 36 9.62 -10.66 16.29
C LEU A 36 8.62 -9.50 16.22
N PHE A 37 8.05 -9.14 17.38
CA PHE A 37 7.22 -7.95 17.54
C PHE A 37 7.95 -6.66 17.15
N LYS A 38 9.12 -6.36 17.74
CA LYS A 38 9.90 -5.14 17.45
C LYS A 38 10.28 -5.05 15.97
N SER A 39 10.74 -6.14 15.38
CA SER A 39 11.07 -6.22 13.95
C SER A 39 9.83 -5.98 13.06
N GLY A 40 8.68 -6.49 13.49
CA GLY A 40 7.39 -6.24 12.88
C GLY A 40 6.98 -4.77 12.90
N VAL A 41 7.08 -4.12 14.07
CA VAL A 41 6.78 -2.69 14.25
C VAL A 41 7.71 -1.80 13.42
N GLU A 42 9.02 -2.07 13.43
CA GLU A 42 9.98 -1.31 12.62
C GLU A 42 9.67 -1.41 11.11
N SER A 43 9.24 -2.59 10.65
CA SER A 43 8.84 -2.79 9.24
C SER A 43 7.54 -2.05 8.92
N TYR A 44 6.57 -2.06 9.84
CA TYR A 44 5.32 -1.32 9.71
C TYR A 44 5.56 0.20 9.59
N LEU A 45 6.42 0.77 10.44
CA LEU A 45 6.77 2.19 10.40
C LEU A 45 7.47 2.61 9.10
N ARG A 46 8.19 1.68 8.45
CA ARG A 46 8.81 1.87 7.14
C ARG A 46 7.85 1.64 5.97
N GLN A 47 6.57 1.39 6.24
CA GLN A 47 5.54 1.05 5.25
C GLN A 47 5.87 -0.23 4.44
N ASP A 48 6.71 -1.11 5.00
CA ASP A 48 6.97 -2.44 4.45
C ASP A 48 5.97 -3.43 5.06
N TYR A 49 4.72 -3.34 4.59
CA TYR A 49 3.61 -4.11 5.15
C TYR A 49 3.83 -5.62 5.02
N GLU A 50 4.52 -6.09 3.97
CA GLU A 50 4.77 -7.53 3.76
C GLU A 50 5.67 -8.12 4.84
N LYS A 51 6.78 -7.42 5.10
CA LYS A 51 7.70 -7.82 6.16
C LYS A 51 7.07 -7.64 7.54
N ALA A 52 6.31 -6.56 7.74
CA ALA A 52 5.56 -6.32 8.97
C ALA A 52 4.55 -7.43 9.26
N TRP A 53 3.72 -7.80 8.28
CA TRP A 53 2.72 -8.86 8.38
C TRP A 53 3.37 -10.19 8.77
N LYS A 54 4.46 -10.57 8.08
CA LYS A 54 5.19 -11.82 8.35
C LYS A 54 5.74 -11.87 9.78
N ASN A 55 6.40 -10.80 10.23
CA ASN A 55 7.03 -10.77 11.55
C ASN A 55 6.00 -10.67 12.68
N LEU A 56 4.96 -9.83 12.53
CA LEU A 56 3.91 -9.67 13.53
C LEU A 56 3.04 -10.93 13.64
N LYS A 57 2.77 -11.62 12.53
CA LYS A 57 2.07 -12.91 12.54
C LYS A 57 2.88 -13.95 13.31
N ALA A 58 4.18 -14.05 13.03
CA ALA A 58 5.07 -14.94 13.76
C ALA A 58 5.09 -14.59 15.26
N ALA A 59 5.12 -13.31 15.63
CA ALA A 59 5.06 -12.88 17.03
C ALA A 59 3.77 -13.32 17.74
N VAL A 60 2.62 -13.23 17.06
CA VAL A 60 1.33 -13.72 17.60
C VAL A 60 1.35 -15.25 17.78
N GLU A 61 1.95 -15.99 16.86
CA GLU A 61 2.06 -17.45 16.91
C GLU A 61 3.04 -17.94 18.00
N THR A 62 4.15 -17.23 18.23
CA THR A 62 5.16 -17.54 19.25
C THR A 62 4.82 -17.01 20.64
N GLN A 63 3.67 -16.32 20.80
CA GLN A 63 3.26 -15.65 22.04
C GLN A 63 4.24 -14.56 22.51
N ASP A 64 4.95 -13.92 21.59
CA ASP A 64 5.77 -12.72 21.85
C ASP A 64 4.85 -11.48 21.87
N GLU A 65 4.52 -10.99 23.08
CA GLU A 65 3.57 -9.88 23.30
C GLU A 65 2.25 -10.02 22.49
N PRO A 66 1.51 -11.12 22.64
CA PRO A 66 0.48 -11.55 21.68
C PRO A 66 -0.64 -10.52 21.49
N ASP A 67 -1.01 -9.77 22.54
CA ASP A 67 -2.07 -8.78 22.46
C ASP A 67 -1.64 -7.53 21.68
N LYS A 68 -0.46 -6.97 21.99
CA LYS A 68 0.09 -5.83 21.24
C LYS A 68 0.38 -6.21 19.79
N ALA A 69 0.93 -7.41 19.58
CA ALA A 69 1.20 -7.95 18.26
C ALA A 69 -0.10 -8.08 17.45
N ARG A 70 -1.19 -8.58 18.04
CA ARG A 70 -2.52 -8.68 17.38
C ARG A 70 -3.07 -7.33 16.96
N VAL A 71 -2.96 -6.29 17.80
CA VAL A 71 -3.42 -4.93 17.47
C VAL A 71 -2.69 -4.38 16.24
N ILE A 72 -1.35 -4.43 16.25
CA ILE A 72 -0.55 -3.89 15.15
C ILE A 72 -0.69 -4.77 13.92
N LEU A 73 -0.82 -6.10 14.07
CA LEU A 73 -1.05 -7.03 12.98
C LEU A 73 -2.35 -6.74 12.24
N LEU A 74 -3.44 -6.46 12.98
CA LEU A 74 -4.73 -6.09 12.37
C LEU A 74 -4.62 -4.80 11.55
N ARG A 75 -3.96 -3.77 12.10
CA ARG A 75 -3.74 -2.52 11.37
C ARG A 75 -2.86 -2.72 10.13
N THR A 76 -1.77 -3.47 10.29
CA THR A 76 -0.86 -3.85 9.20
C THR A 76 -1.61 -4.60 8.09
N PHE A 77 -2.55 -5.47 8.47
CA PHE A 77 -3.42 -6.17 7.53
C PHE A 77 -4.28 -5.20 6.71
N LEU A 78 -5.03 -4.32 7.37
CA LEU A 78 -5.97 -3.41 6.71
C LEU A 78 -5.24 -2.46 5.74
N GLU A 79 -4.11 -1.90 6.16
CA GLU A 79 -3.28 -1.04 5.30
C GLU A 79 -2.55 -1.84 4.21
N GLY A 80 -2.09 -3.05 4.55
CA GLY A 80 -1.35 -3.94 3.64
C GLY A 80 -2.20 -4.46 2.49
N VAL A 81 -3.42 -4.95 2.74
CA VAL A 81 -4.31 -5.44 1.67
C VAL A 81 -4.73 -4.32 0.72
N ARG A 82 -4.91 -3.09 1.23
CA ARG A 82 -5.15 -1.91 0.41
C ARG A 82 -3.94 -1.59 -0.47
N SER A 83 -2.73 -1.60 0.08
CA SER A 83 -1.50 -1.41 -0.69
C SER A 83 -1.32 -2.50 -1.77
N LEU A 84 -1.63 -3.76 -1.45
CA LEU A 84 -1.58 -4.85 -2.43
C LEU A 84 -2.61 -4.67 -3.55
N GLU A 85 -3.81 -4.22 -3.20
CA GLU A 85 -4.86 -3.89 -4.18
C GLU A 85 -4.45 -2.74 -5.10
N GLU A 86 -3.91 -1.66 -4.56
CA GLU A 86 -3.41 -0.51 -5.34
C GLU A 86 -2.30 -0.93 -6.31
N LYS A 87 -1.50 -1.95 -5.94
CA LYS A 87 -0.48 -2.58 -6.80
C LYS A 87 -1.03 -3.64 -7.76
N GLY A 88 -2.33 -3.93 -7.74
CA GLY A 88 -2.97 -4.95 -8.57
C GLY A 88 -2.66 -6.40 -8.16
N ARG A 89 -2.10 -6.64 -6.98
CA ARG A 89 -1.72 -7.97 -6.46
C ARG A 89 -2.89 -8.65 -5.74
N ILE A 90 -3.98 -8.87 -6.48
CA ILE A 90 -5.27 -9.34 -5.91
C ILE A 90 -5.19 -10.74 -5.29
N GLU A 91 -4.44 -11.66 -5.88
CA GLU A 91 -4.24 -13.02 -5.33
C GLU A 91 -3.59 -12.97 -3.95
N GLU A 92 -2.59 -12.11 -3.77
CA GLU A 92 -1.89 -11.96 -2.48
C GLU A 92 -2.76 -11.26 -1.43
N ALA A 93 -3.50 -10.22 -1.83
CA ALA A 93 -4.47 -9.56 -0.94
C ALA A 93 -5.56 -10.54 -0.47
N PHE A 94 -5.99 -11.46 -1.34
CA PHE A 94 -6.91 -12.54 -0.99
C PHE A 94 -6.27 -13.51 0.02
N ASP A 95 -5.05 -13.97 -0.22
CA ASP A 95 -4.35 -14.89 0.69
C ASP A 95 -4.11 -14.27 2.07
N TRP A 96 -3.81 -12.97 2.12
CA TRP A 96 -3.72 -12.21 3.37
C TRP A 96 -5.06 -12.15 4.10
N SER A 97 -6.13 -11.84 3.38
CA SER A 97 -7.47 -11.76 3.96
C SER A 97 -7.96 -13.10 4.49
N ARG A 98 -7.61 -14.20 3.82
CA ARG A 98 -7.88 -15.56 4.30
C ARG A 98 -7.14 -15.84 5.61
N GLN A 99 -5.84 -15.58 5.66
CA GLN A 99 -5.04 -15.78 6.87
C GLN A 99 -5.50 -14.88 8.03
N ALA A 100 -5.85 -13.62 7.75
CA ALA A 100 -6.39 -12.72 8.75
C ALA A 100 -7.72 -13.21 9.30
N LYS A 101 -8.59 -13.80 8.47
CA LYS A 101 -9.87 -14.38 8.92
C LYS A 101 -9.67 -15.53 9.91
N ASP A 102 -8.64 -16.35 9.70
CA ASP A 102 -8.30 -17.43 10.63
C ASP A 102 -7.74 -16.88 11.96
N LEU A 103 -6.96 -15.78 11.92
CA LEU A 103 -6.36 -15.17 13.11
C LEU A 103 -7.33 -14.27 13.91
N PHE A 104 -8.26 -13.61 13.21
CA PHE A 104 -9.20 -12.62 13.76
C PHE A 104 -10.65 -13.04 13.47
N SER A 105 -10.98 -14.29 13.78
CA SER A 105 -12.31 -14.83 13.54
C SER A 105 -13.41 -14.00 14.21
N GLY A 106 -14.43 -13.63 13.43
CA GLY A 106 -15.54 -12.79 13.89
C GLY A 106 -15.29 -11.28 13.78
N HIS A 107 -14.11 -10.83 13.36
CA HIS A 107 -13.82 -9.41 13.19
C HIS A 107 -14.51 -8.83 11.93
N PRO A 108 -15.41 -7.83 12.05
CA PRO A 108 -16.25 -7.38 10.94
C PRO A 108 -15.46 -6.86 9.72
N MET A 109 -14.37 -6.13 9.94
CA MET A 109 -13.56 -5.59 8.84
C MET A 109 -12.78 -6.67 8.10
N VAL A 110 -12.30 -7.68 8.82
CA VAL A 110 -11.54 -8.80 8.23
C VAL A 110 -12.47 -9.67 7.39
N GLU A 111 -13.68 -9.91 7.88
CA GLU A 111 -14.71 -10.65 7.14
C GLU A 111 -15.12 -9.90 5.86
N LYS A 112 -15.34 -8.58 5.94
CA LYS A 112 -15.63 -7.72 4.78
C LYS A 112 -14.48 -7.75 3.76
N ALA A 113 -13.24 -7.60 4.20
CA ALA A 113 -12.06 -7.65 3.33
C ALA A 113 -11.93 -9.02 2.65
N TYR A 114 -12.10 -10.11 3.39
CA TYR A 114 -12.08 -11.47 2.84
C TYR A 114 -13.14 -11.69 1.76
N LEU A 115 -14.40 -11.33 2.03
CA LEU A 115 -15.49 -11.46 1.05
C LEU A 115 -15.25 -10.60 -0.19
N TYR A 116 -14.74 -9.38 -0.01
CA TYR A 116 -14.38 -8.48 -1.10
C TYR A 116 -13.33 -9.09 -2.02
N PHE A 117 -12.18 -9.50 -1.48
CA PHE A 117 -11.11 -10.08 -2.27
C PHE A 117 -11.48 -11.45 -2.85
N LYS A 118 -12.33 -12.24 -2.19
CA LYS A 118 -12.88 -13.49 -2.72
C LYS A 118 -13.66 -13.24 -4.01
N LYS A 119 -14.63 -12.32 -3.97
CA LYS A 119 -15.46 -11.96 -5.13
C LYS A 119 -14.60 -11.40 -6.27
N LYS A 120 -13.63 -10.55 -5.95
CA LYS A 120 -12.72 -9.94 -6.94
C LYS A 120 -11.83 -10.98 -7.62
N ARG A 121 -11.33 -11.97 -6.87
CA ARG A 121 -10.57 -13.11 -7.40
C ARG A 121 -11.42 -13.99 -8.32
N GLU A 122 -12.66 -14.31 -7.93
CA GLU A 122 -13.60 -15.08 -8.74
C GLU A 122 -13.93 -14.35 -10.05
N ALA A 123 -14.14 -13.03 -10.00
CA ALA A 123 -14.36 -12.20 -11.18
C ALA A 123 -13.16 -12.28 -12.16
N LEU A 124 -11.93 -12.15 -11.66
CA LEU A 124 -10.70 -12.28 -12.48
C LEU A 124 -10.56 -13.66 -13.13
N ARG A 125 -10.96 -14.74 -12.44
CA ARG A 125 -10.94 -16.10 -12.99
C ARG A 125 -12.03 -16.36 -14.01
N SER A 126 -13.19 -15.71 -13.85
CA SER A 126 -14.32 -15.84 -14.77
C SER A 126 -14.13 -15.07 -16.09
N THR A 127 -13.18 -14.12 -16.15
CA THR A 127 -12.97 -13.27 -17.33
C THR A 127 -12.03 -13.86 -18.38
N ASP A 128 -11.60 -15.11 -18.24
CA ASP A 128 -10.68 -15.82 -19.15
C ASP A 128 -11.34 -16.24 -20.49
N GLY A 129 -12.40 -15.55 -20.94
CA GLY A 129 -13.16 -15.94 -22.14
C GLY A 129 -13.76 -14.83 -22.98
N SER A 130 -14.24 -13.72 -22.42
CA SER A 130 -14.76 -12.62 -23.25
C SER A 130 -14.99 -11.35 -22.46
N GLN A 131 -14.61 -10.23 -23.08
CA GLN A 131 -14.94 -8.84 -22.78
C GLN A 131 -14.25 -8.15 -21.59
N LYS A 132 -13.20 -7.42 -21.99
CA LYS A 132 -12.85 -6.07 -21.52
C LYS A 132 -14.10 -5.18 -21.43
N THR A 133 -14.37 -4.70 -20.22
CA THR A 133 -14.83 -3.36 -19.78
C THR A 133 -15.79 -3.50 -18.59
N ALA A 134 -15.36 -4.19 -17.54
CA ALA A 134 -15.93 -3.91 -16.22
C ALA A 134 -15.40 -2.53 -15.80
N GLY A 135 -16.31 -1.57 -15.74
CA GLY A 135 -16.05 -0.19 -15.34
C GLY A 135 -15.23 -0.15 -14.06
N ARG A 136 -14.41 0.89 -13.98
CA ARG A 136 -13.49 1.22 -12.89
C ARG A 136 -14.28 1.70 -11.66
N ASP A 137 -15.35 0.98 -11.30
CA ASP A 137 -16.02 1.14 -10.02
C ASP A 137 -15.07 0.54 -8.99
N SER A 138 -14.10 1.36 -8.58
CA SER A 138 -13.42 1.13 -7.33
C SER A 138 -14.49 1.24 -6.25
N LEU A 139 -15.11 0.10 -5.95
CA LEU A 139 -15.57 -0.22 -4.60
C LEU A 139 -14.31 -0.19 -3.72
N LEU A 140 -13.77 1.01 -3.51
CA LEU A 140 -12.91 1.35 -2.41
C LEU A 140 -13.63 0.76 -1.22
N ILE A 141 -13.05 -0.30 -0.68
CA ILE A 141 -13.47 -0.91 0.56
C ILE A 141 -13.84 0.27 1.47
N GLY A 142 -15.11 0.40 1.83
CA GLY A 142 -15.64 1.51 2.63
C GLY A 142 -15.15 1.48 4.08
N ILE A 143 -13.90 1.07 4.28
CA ILE A 143 -13.12 1.28 5.49
C ILE A 143 -12.60 2.71 5.37
N THR A 144 -13.38 3.62 5.94
CA THR A 144 -12.98 5.01 6.04
C THR A 144 -11.80 5.13 7.00
N LYS A 145 -11.02 6.22 6.90
CA LYS A 145 -10.00 6.53 7.92
C LYS A 145 -10.61 6.64 9.32
N GLU A 146 -11.91 6.93 9.42
CA GLU A 146 -12.63 7.04 10.67
C GLU A 146 -12.92 5.68 11.30
N ASP A 147 -13.21 4.67 10.49
CA ASP A 147 -13.33 3.28 10.94
C ASP A 147 -12.01 2.79 11.58
N LEU A 148 -10.86 3.17 11.02
CA LEU A 148 -9.53 2.89 11.58
C LEU A 148 -9.25 3.64 12.90
N ARG A 149 -9.81 4.84 13.09
CA ARG A 149 -9.64 5.64 14.33
C ARG A 149 -10.48 5.09 15.48
N ILE A 150 -11.74 4.72 15.22
CA ILE A 150 -12.64 4.15 16.24
C ILE A 150 -12.07 2.81 16.76
N GLU A 151 -11.40 2.04 15.91
CA GLU A 151 -10.89 0.71 16.25
C GLU A 151 -9.58 0.76 17.05
N ALA A 152 -8.71 1.76 16.82
CA ALA A 152 -7.54 2.00 17.66
C ALA A 152 -7.94 2.22 19.14
N ALA A 153 -9.06 2.90 19.39
CA ALA A 153 -9.59 3.13 20.73
C ALA A 153 -10.20 1.88 21.38
N ILE A 154 -10.71 0.92 20.60
CA ILE A 154 -11.25 -0.36 21.10
C ILE A 154 -10.10 -1.32 21.46
N LEU A 155 -9.06 -1.33 20.63
CA LEU A 155 -7.89 -2.20 20.81
C LEU A 155 -7.02 -1.77 22.00
N GLU A 156 -6.93 -0.46 22.28
CA GLU A 156 -6.27 0.07 23.47
C GLU A 156 -6.97 -0.38 24.78
N LYS A 157 -8.31 -0.46 24.76
CA LYS A 157 -9.10 -1.01 25.87
C LYS A 157 -8.92 -2.52 26.07
N LEU A 158 -8.72 -3.27 24.98
CA LEU A 158 -8.49 -4.72 25.06
C LEU A 158 -7.07 -5.06 25.56
N ALA A 159 -6.05 -4.30 25.13
CA ALA A 159 -4.68 -4.45 25.60
C ALA A 159 -4.50 -4.13 27.11
N ALA A 160 -5.40 -3.33 27.69
CA ALA A 160 -5.41 -3.04 29.13
C ALA A 160 -5.95 -4.19 30.01
N SER A 161 -6.49 -5.27 29.42
CA SER A 161 -7.24 -6.31 30.15
C SER A 161 -6.55 -7.69 30.28
N SER A 162 -5.39 -7.91 29.64
CA SER A 162 -4.79 -9.25 29.54
C SER A 162 -3.68 -9.53 30.56
N GLY A 163 -4.08 -9.69 31.83
CA GLY A 163 -3.22 -10.33 32.83
C GLY A 163 -3.36 -11.86 32.79
N ARG A 164 -2.46 -12.60 32.12
CA ARG A 164 -2.34 -14.06 32.29
C ARG A 164 -0.94 -14.49 32.68
N ARG A 165 -0.88 -15.43 33.64
CA ARG A 165 0.33 -16.08 34.14
C ARG A 165 0.68 -17.29 33.26
N PRO A 166 1.97 -17.59 33.03
CA PRO A 166 2.38 -18.77 32.25
C PRO A 166 2.15 -20.08 33.03
N ILE A 167 1.58 -21.07 32.35
CA ILE A 167 1.35 -22.44 32.85
C ILE A 167 2.34 -23.37 32.15
N TRP A 168 3.61 -23.34 32.55
CA TRP A 168 4.56 -24.43 32.24
C TRP A 168 5.57 -24.50 33.39
N SER A 169 5.37 -25.43 34.33
CA SER A 169 6.42 -25.81 35.29
C SER A 169 7.19 -27.01 34.74
N ARG A 170 8.51 -26.92 34.82
CA ARG A 170 9.51 -27.76 34.14
C ARG A 170 9.71 -29.15 34.77
N ASP A 171 8.78 -29.59 35.61
CA ASP A 171 9.01 -30.70 36.57
C ASP A 171 8.01 -31.85 36.40
N ASN A 172 7.87 -32.41 35.20
CA ASN A 172 7.03 -33.60 34.99
C ASN A 172 7.78 -34.76 34.28
N PRO A 173 8.49 -35.62 35.03
CA PRO A 173 9.33 -36.69 34.51
C PRO A 173 8.57 -37.85 33.83
N TRP A 174 7.24 -37.94 33.99
CA TRP A 174 6.43 -39.03 33.43
C TRP A 174 6.26 -38.95 31.89
N LEU A 175 6.39 -37.75 31.30
CA LEU A 175 6.23 -37.56 29.85
C LEU A 175 7.35 -38.22 29.04
N TYR A 176 8.56 -38.31 29.61
CA TYR A 176 9.71 -38.97 29.01
C TYR A 176 9.60 -40.50 29.02
N ALA A 177 8.93 -41.07 30.03
CA ALA A 177 8.70 -42.51 30.12
C ALA A 177 7.70 -43.02 29.07
N VAL A 178 6.68 -42.23 28.75
CA VAL A 178 5.69 -42.55 27.71
C VAL A 178 6.34 -42.53 26.32
N LEU A 179 7.19 -41.55 26.04
CA LEU A 179 7.95 -41.47 24.77
C LEU A 179 8.93 -42.64 24.60
N ALA A 180 9.61 -43.07 25.67
CA ALA A 180 10.52 -44.22 25.64
C ALA A 180 9.78 -45.55 25.42
N GLY A 181 8.60 -45.73 26.01
CA GLY A 181 7.75 -46.91 25.82
C GLY A 181 7.29 -47.06 24.37
N CYS A 182 6.85 -45.96 23.73
CA CYS A 182 6.43 -45.97 22.34
C CYS A 182 7.55 -46.38 21.36
N LEU A 183 8.80 -45.96 21.62
CA LEU A 183 9.96 -46.33 20.80
C LEU A 183 10.31 -47.82 20.86
N SER A 184 10.09 -48.47 22.01
CA SER A 184 10.40 -49.90 22.20
C SER A 184 9.44 -50.84 21.43
N LEU A 185 8.16 -50.48 21.33
CA LEU A 185 7.15 -51.25 20.60
C LEU A 185 7.36 -51.18 19.07
N VAL A 186 7.82 -50.02 18.57
CA VAL A 186 8.20 -49.85 17.15
C VAL A 186 9.37 -50.78 16.78
N PHE A 187 10.32 -50.96 17.70
CA PHE A 187 11.49 -51.83 17.49
C PHE A 187 11.12 -53.32 17.43
N LEU A 188 10.15 -53.77 18.22
CA LEU A 188 9.68 -55.16 18.23
C LEU A 188 8.85 -55.50 16.98
N GLY A 189 8.00 -54.58 16.51
CA GLY A 189 7.27 -54.74 15.25
C GLY A 189 8.19 -54.84 14.02
N TYR A 190 9.33 -54.14 14.05
CA TYR A 190 10.31 -54.14 12.97
C TYR A 190 10.96 -55.51 12.70
N PHE A 191 11.21 -56.31 13.74
CA PHE A 191 11.88 -57.61 13.58
C PHE A 191 10.93 -58.76 13.19
N ALA A 192 9.68 -58.73 13.65
CA ALA A 192 8.69 -59.78 13.35
C ALA A 192 8.19 -59.74 11.88
N GLY A 193 8.26 -58.58 11.21
CA GLY A 193 7.72 -58.39 9.86
C GLY A 193 8.62 -58.83 8.70
N ARG A 194 9.81 -59.40 8.92
CA ARG A 194 10.87 -59.46 7.88
C ARG A 194 10.60 -60.36 6.66
N ARG A 195 9.74 -61.37 6.77
CA ARG A 195 9.47 -62.34 5.69
C ARG A 195 8.41 -61.91 4.64
N PRO A 196 7.24 -61.34 4.99
CA PRO A 196 6.30 -60.82 3.98
C PRO A 196 6.85 -59.63 3.17
N LEU A 197 7.93 -58.98 3.64
CA LEU A 197 8.53 -57.82 2.98
C LEU A 197 9.11 -58.12 1.59
N LYS A 198 9.53 -59.35 1.29
CA LYS A 198 10.14 -59.65 -0.02
C LYS A 198 9.11 -59.61 -1.16
N LEU A 199 7.95 -60.23 -0.97
CA LEU A 199 6.86 -60.20 -1.96
C LEU A 199 6.27 -58.79 -2.10
N LEU A 200 6.19 -58.04 -0.99
CA LEU A 200 5.80 -56.63 -1.04
C LEU A 200 6.82 -55.78 -1.78
N ARG A 201 8.12 -56.04 -1.61
CA ARG A 201 9.20 -55.38 -2.33
C ARG A 201 9.08 -55.57 -3.84
N ASP A 202 8.89 -56.81 -4.30
CA ASP A 202 8.81 -57.08 -5.75
C ASP A 202 7.55 -56.44 -6.38
N ARG A 203 6.42 -56.39 -5.65
CA ARG A 203 5.22 -55.65 -6.10
C ARG A 203 5.46 -54.14 -6.09
N LEU A 204 6.14 -53.62 -5.07
CA LEU A 204 6.51 -52.21 -4.99
C LEU A 204 7.43 -51.81 -6.13
N GLU A 205 8.43 -52.62 -6.49
CA GLU A 205 9.36 -52.34 -7.59
C GLU A 205 8.62 -52.27 -8.94
N LYS A 206 7.64 -53.17 -9.18
CA LYS A 206 6.80 -53.09 -10.40
C LYS A 206 5.92 -51.85 -10.43
N HIS A 207 5.27 -51.51 -9.31
CA HIS A 207 4.48 -50.28 -9.24
C HIS A 207 5.34 -49.03 -9.36
N GLN A 208 6.55 -49.06 -8.80
CA GLN A 208 7.51 -47.96 -8.91
C GLN A 208 7.94 -47.77 -10.37
N ALA A 209 8.24 -48.84 -11.11
CA ALA A 209 8.58 -48.73 -12.54
C ALA A 209 7.44 -48.14 -13.39
N VAL A 210 6.18 -48.51 -13.12
CA VAL A 210 5.01 -47.92 -13.80
C VAL A 210 4.85 -46.44 -13.44
N LEU A 211 5.01 -46.10 -12.16
CA LEU A 211 4.97 -44.71 -11.70
C LEU A 211 6.09 -43.89 -12.33
N GLU A 212 7.32 -44.41 -12.41
CA GLU A 212 8.46 -43.74 -13.05
C GLU A 212 8.20 -43.47 -14.54
N SER A 213 7.59 -44.43 -15.24
CA SER A 213 7.17 -44.25 -16.64
C SER A 213 6.07 -43.18 -16.80
N GLN A 214 5.09 -43.15 -15.90
CA GLN A 214 4.04 -42.12 -15.93
C GLN A 214 4.60 -40.74 -15.57
N THR A 215 5.49 -40.66 -14.57
CA THR A 215 6.13 -39.41 -14.16
C THR A 215 7.01 -38.86 -15.28
N SER A 216 7.75 -39.72 -16.00
CA SER A 216 8.57 -39.27 -17.13
C SER A 216 7.72 -38.74 -18.29
N GLY A 217 6.59 -39.40 -18.59
CA GLY A 217 5.62 -38.91 -19.57
C GLY A 217 5.04 -37.54 -19.20
N LEU A 218 4.60 -37.37 -17.95
CA LEU A 218 4.08 -36.10 -17.44
C LEU A 218 5.15 -35.00 -17.42
N THR A 219 6.40 -35.32 -17.08
CA THR A 219 7.48 -34.34 -17.11
C THR A 219 7.78 -33.85 -18.52
N ASN A 220 7.68 -34.72 -19.53
CA ASN A 220 7.86 -34.31 -20.92
C ASN A 220 6.71 -33.40 -21.39
N GLN A 221 5.46 -33.76 -21.09
CA GLN A 221 4.29 -32.91 -21.40
C GLN A 221 4.37 -31.55 -20.70
N LEU A 222 4.82 -31.51 -19.45
CA LEU A 222 5.01 -30.27 -18.72
C LEU A 222 6.16 -29.42 -19.32
N GLY A 223 7.20 -30.08 -19.84
CA GLY A 223 8.25 -29.44 -20.63
C GLY A 223 7.70 -28.76 -21.89
N ASP A 224 6.91 -29.48 -22.69
CA ASP A 224 6.31 -28.95 -23.92
C ASP A 224 5.34 -27.78 -23.62
N LEU A 225 4.50 -27.92 -22.59
CA LEU A 225 3.61 -26.85 -22.13
C LEU A 225 4.38 -25.61 -21.65
N ARG A 226 5.54 -25.81 -21.01
CA ARG A 226 6.39 -24.70 -20.58
C ARG A 226 7.01 -23.98 -21.78
N THR A 227 7.48 -24.70 -22.80
CA THR A 227 8.05 -24.09 -24.01
C THR A 227 6.99 -23.33 -24.83
N THR A 228 5.78 -23.87 -24.95
CA THR A 228 4.66 -23.20 -25.64
C THR A 228 4.22 -21.94 -24.90
N ASN A 229 4.08 -21.99 -23.56
CA ASN A 229 3.81 -20.80 -22.76
C ASN A 229 4.90 -19.73 -22.89
N GLN A 230 6.18 -20.13 -22.94
CA GLN A 230 7.28 -19.20 -23.17
C GLN A 230 7.21 -18.54 -24.55
N ARG A 231 6.85 -19.30 -25.60
CA ARG A 231 6.64 -18.75 -26.96
C ARG A 231 5.49 -17.75 -26.99
N LEU A 232 4.33 -18.12 -26.44
CA LEU A 232 3.15 -17.24 -26.37
C LEU A 232 3.42 -15.97 -25.57
N ALA A 233 4.16 -16.06 -24.46
CA ALA A 233 4.58 -14.89 -23.70
C ALA A 233 5.51 -13.97 -24.52
N GLY A 234 6.43 -14.55 -25.29
CA GLY A 234 7.27 -13.82 -26.23
C GLY A 234 6.46 -13.11 -27.32
N ASP A 235 5.50 -13.79 -27.94
CA ASP A 235 4.66 -13.21 -28.99
C ASP A 235 3.73 -12.11 -28.43
N LEU A 236 3.17 -12.30 -27.24
CA LEU A 236 2.39 -11.27 -26.55
C LEU A 236 3.23 -10.01 -26.24
N SER A 237 4.47 -10.19 -25.79
CA SER A 237 5.38 -9.07 -25.54
C SER A 237 5.68 -8.27 -26.81
N LYS A 238 5.95 -8.94 -27.94
CA LYS A 238 6.14 -8.31 -29.25
C LYS A 238 4.91 -7.53 -29.71
N ALA A 239 3.72 -8.13 -29.62
CA ALA A 239 2.46 -7.47 -29.97
C ALA A 239 2.17 -6.23 -29.09
N LEU A 240 2.54 -6.27 -27.81
CA LEU A 240 2.43 -5.11 -26.91
C LEU A 240 3.42 -4.00 -27.28
N GLU A 241 4.64 -4.35 -27.69
CA GLU A 241 5.63 -3.37 -28.17
C GLU A 241 5.21 -2.71 -29.49
N GLU A 242 4.68 -3.49 -30.44
CA GLU A 242 4.11 -2.98 -31.69
C GLU A 242 2.95 -2.01 -31.43
N ASN A 243 2.02 -2.38 -30.55
CA ASN A 243 0.93 -1.51 -30.14
C ASN A 243 1.43 -0.22 -29.48
N ARG A 244 2.42 -0.29 -28.59
CA ARG A 244 3.06 0.91 -28.01
C ARG A 244 3.67 1.79 -29.10
N GLY A 245 4.27 1.20 -30.13
CA GLY A 245 4.77 1.92 -31.31
C GLY A 245 3.67 2.68 -32.04
N LEU A 246 2.54 2.04 -32.30
CA LEU A 246 1.36 2.67 -32.93
C LEU A 246 0.80 3.82 -32.11
N TYR A 247 0.66 3.65 -30.78
CA TYR A 247 0.20 4.75 -29.91
C TYR A 247 1.16 5.94 -29.92
N ARG A 248 2.49 5.72 -29.96
CA ARG A 248 3.46 6.81 -30.11
C ARG A 248 3.31 7.53 -31.45
N GLN A 249 3.09 6.79 -32.54
CA GLN A 249 2.87 7.37 -33.86
C GLN A 249 1.58 8.19 -33.90
N MET A 250 0.46 7.67 -33.38
CA MET A 250 -0.80 8.42 -33.30
C MET A 250 -0.65 9.67 -32.45
N GLY A 251 -0.05 9.59 -31.26
CA GLY A 251 0.22 10.76 -30.42
C GLY A 251 1.07 11.81 -31.13
N SER A 252 2.09 11.39 -31.90
CA SER A 252 2.90 12.32 -32.69
C SER A 252 2.13 12.97 -33.85
N GLN A 253 1.17 12.27 -34.45
CA GLN A 253 0.32 12.82 -35.50
C GLN A 253 -0.71 13.81 -34.94
N GLU A 254 -1.33 13.48 -33.81
CA GLU A 254 -2.23 14.38 -33.09
C GLU A 254 -1.52 15.67 -32.68
N GLU A 255 -0.30 15.58 -32.15
CA GLU A 255 0.49 16.75 -31.78
C GLU A 255 0.87 17.60 -32.99
N ARG A 256 1.26 16.98 -34.12
CA ARG A 256 1.52 17.69 -35.38
C ARG A 256 0.27 18.40 -35.91
N LEU A 257 -0.88 17.75 -35.86
CA LEU A 257 -2.15 18.35 -36.29
C LEU A 257 -2.53 19.50 -35.37
N LYS A 258 -2.45 19.31 -34.05
CA LYS A 258 -2.72 20.34 -33.05
C LYS A 258 -1.85 21.58 -33.29
N LYS A 259 -0.53 21.40 -33.45
CA LYS A 259 0.39 22.49 -33.77
C LYS A 259 0.03 23.21 -35.07
N LYS A 260 -0.31 22.46 -36.14
CA LYS A 260 -0.72 23.04 -37.43
C LYS A 260 -2.03 23.84 -37.31
N TYR A 261 -2.97 23.38 -36.50
CA TYR A 261 -4.21 24.11 -36.21
C TYR A 261 -3.95 25.35 -35.36
N GLU A 262 -3.12 25.26 -34.32
CA GLU A 262 -2.70 26.39 -33.47
C GLU A 262 -1.98 27.46 -34.30
N GLU A 263 -1.06 27.09 -35.19
CA GLU A 263 -0.37 28.01 -36.10
C GLU A 263 -1.36 28.72 -37.04
N LYS A 264 -2.30 27.96 -37.65
CA LYS A 264 -3.34 28.54 -38.51
C LYS A 264 -4.25 29.50 -37.75
N MET A 265 -4.71 29.09 -36.57
CA MET A 265 -5.57 29.91 -35.72
C MET A 265 -4.83 31.15 -35.23
N SER A 266 -3.57 31.02 -34.79
CA SER A 266 -2.75 32.15 -34.37
C SER A 266 -2.57 33.17 -35.50
N LYS A 267 -2.40 32.71 -36.74
CA LYS A 267 -2.33 33.61 -37.90
C LYS A 267 -3.65 34.34 -38.14
N VAL A 268 -4.78 33.63 -38.17
CA VAL A 268 -6.11 34.24 -38.35
C VAL A 268 -6.42 35.24 -37.24
N VAL A 269 -6.14 34.87 -35.99
CA VAL A 269 -6.30 35.72 -34.81
C VAL A 269 -5.42 36.95 -34.96
N ARG A 270 -4.12 36.81 -35.26
CA ARG A 270 -3.21 37.95 -35.44
C ARG A 270 -3.67 38.90 -36.54
N ASP A 271 -4.06 38.37 -37.70
CA ASP A 271 -4.51 39.16 -38.85
C ASP A 271 -5.83 39.91 -38.55
N GLN A 272 -6.72 39.31 -37.74
CA GLN A 272 -7.93 39.99 -37.26
C GLN A 272 -7.62 40.98 -36.14
N TRP A 273 -6.71 40.66 -35.23
CA TRP A 273 -6.35 41.49 -34.07
C TRP A 273 -5.64 42.77 -34.48
N GLN A 274 -4.82 42.76 -35.54
CA GLN A 274 -4.21 43.97 -36.09
C GLN A 274 -5.24 45.01 -36.58
N LYS A 275 -6.47 44.57 -36.88
CA LYS A 275 -7.56 45.46 -37.34
C LYS A 275 -8.39 46.03 -36.20
N VAL A 276 -8.19 45.55 -34.96
CA VAL A 276 -8.95 45.99 -33.80
C VAL A 276 -8.20 47.13 -33.12
N SER A 277 -8.86 48.28 -32.94
CA SER A 277 -8.30 49.40 -32.17
C SER A 277 -7.96 48.96 -30.73
N PRO A 278 -6.85 49.44 -30.12
CA PRO A 278 -6.47 49.10 -28.74
C PRO A 278 -7.60 49.26 -27.72
N LYS A 279 -8.43 50.30 -27.84
CA LYS A 279 -9.60 50.50 -26.96
C LYS A 279 -10.65 49.41 -27.09
N LYS A 280 -10.85 48.88 -28.30
CA LYS A 280 -11.78 47.77 -28.55
C LYS A 280 -11.17 46.44 -28.06
N MET A 281 -9.86 46.29 -28.13
CA MET A 281 -9.14 45.15 -27.56
C MET A 281 -9.28 45.09 -26.04
N GLU A 282 -8.96 46.18 -25.35
CA GLU A 282 -9.12 46.30 -23.89
C GLU A 282 -10.58 46.00 -23.46
N LYS A 283 -11.56 46.47 -24.23
CA LYS A 283 -12.98 46.14 -23.97
C LYS A 283 -13.28 44.65 -24.14
N LEU A 284 -12.69 43.99 -25.15
CA LEU A 284 -12.88 42.56 -25.39
C LEU A 284 -12.19 41.71 -24.31
N GLU A 285 -10.98 42.08 -23.90
CA GLU A 285 -10.25 41.43 -22.80
C GLU A 285 -11.03 41.55 -21.49
N ASN A 286 -11.53 42.74 -21.15
CA ASN A 286 -12.39 42.94 -19.98
C ASN A 286 -13.68 42.10 -20.04
N LEU A 287 -14.29 41.94 -21.22
CA LEU A 287 -15.46 41.07 -21.38
C LEU A 287 -15.08 39.59 -21.21
N GLN A 288 -13.92 39.18 -21.70
CA GLN A 288 -13.41 37.82 -21.56
C GLN A 288 -13.10 37.47 -20.10
N ILE A 289 -12.45 38.39 -19.38
CA ILE A 289 -12.17 38.26 -17.94
C ILE A 289 -13.48 38.08 -17.18
N LYS A 290 -14.44 38.99 -17.37
CA LYS A 290 -15.77 38.90 -16.72
C LYS A 290 -16.52 37.62 -17.07
N TYR A 291 -16.39 37.13 -18.30
CA TYR A 291 -16.98 35.86 -18.71
C TYR A 291 -16.35 34.68 -17.96
N GLN A 292 -15.02 34.64 -17.84
CA GLN A 292 -14.31 33.59 -17.11
C GLN A 292 -14.61 33.62 -15.60
N GLU A 293 -14.61 34.81 -14.98
CA GLU A 293 -15.03 35.00 -13.58
C GLU A 293 -16.47 34.49 -13.37
N LYS A 294 -17.39 34.84 -14.29
CA LYS A 294 -18.77 34.38 -14.23
C LYS A 294 -18.88 32.85 -14.30
N GLN A 295 -18.10 32.19 -15.16
CA GLN A 295 -18.09 30.72 -15.24
C GLN A 295 -17.62 30.07 -13.93
N VAL A 296 -16.62 30.65 -13.27
CA VAL A 296 -16.16 30.19 -11.94
C VAL A 296 -17.27 30.36 -10.91
N LEU A 297 -17.93 31.52 -10.87
CA LEU A 297 -19.02 31.80 -9.94
C LEU A 297 -20.24 30.89 -10.18
N GLU A 298 -20.63 30.65 -11.43
CA GLU A 298 -21.72 29.72 -11.79
C GLU A 298 -21.39 28.30 -11.30
N THR A 299 -20.14 27.86 -11.48
CA THR A 299 -19.67 26.55 -11.02
C THR A 299 -19.68 26.45 -9.48
N LEU A 300 -19.26 27.52 -8.79
CA LEU A 300 -19.31 27.60 -7.31
C LEU A 300 -20.73 27.52 -6.77
N VAL A 301 -21.70 28.16 -7.43
CA VAL A 301 -23.12 28.15 -7.02
C VAL A 301 -23.73 26.75 -7.14
N GLN A 302 -23.29 25.96 -8.11
CA GLN A 302 -23.76 24.58 -8.33
C GLN A 302 -23.12 23.57 -7.38
N MET A 303 -22.15 23.97 -6.55
CA MET A 303 -21.41 23.05 -5.69
C MET A 303 -22.28 22.47 -4.57
N THR A 304 -22.48 21.16 -4.60
CA THR A 304 -23.10 20.36 -3.53
C THR A 304 -22.03 19.77 -2.60
N PRO A 305 -22.37 19.38 -1.36
CA PRO A 305 -21.44 18.66 -0.49
C PRO A 305 -20.92 17.34 -1.09
N GLU A 306 -21.75 16.63 -1.86
CA GLU A 306 -21.46 15.33 -2.45
C GLU A 306 -20.42 15.43 -3.58
N ASP A 307 -20.54 16.44 -4.45
CA ASP A 307 -19.69 16.60 -5.64
C ASP A 307 -18.46 17.51 -5.40
N ARG A 308 -18.25 17.92 -4.14
CA ARG A 308 -17.25 18.92 -3.74
C ARG A 308 -15.89 18.70 -4.38
N GLY A 309 -15.36 17.47 -4.33
CA GLY A 309 -14.02 17.17 -4.83
C GLY A 309 -13.85 17.27 -6.36
N GLU A 310 -14.92 17.05 -7.13
CA GLU A 310 -14.89 17.21 -8.59
C GLU A 310 -15.08 18.67 -8.98
N VAL A 311 -16.07 19.33 -8.39
CA VAL A 311 -16.36 20.76 -8.62
C VAL A 311 -15.15 21.63 -8.24
N GLN A 312 -14.47 21.33 -7.13
CA GLN A 312 -13.23 22.01 -6.75
C GLN A 312 -12.11 21.87 -7.77
N ARG A 313 -11.95 20.68 -8.38
CA ARG A 313 -10.95 20.46 -9.44
C ARG A 313 -11.29 21.24 -10.71
N GLN A 314 -12.56 21.33 -11.04
CA GLN A 314 -13.05 22.14 -12.16
C GLN A 314 -12.79 23.63 -11.94
N ILE A 315 -13.16 24.16 -10.76
CA ILE A 315 -12.88 25.55 -10.37
C ILE A 315 -11.39 25.83 -10.42
N ALA A 316 -10.55 24.94 -9.87
CA ALA A 316 -9.11 25.08 -9.93
C ALA A 316 -8.56 25.10 -11.36
N GLY A 317 -9.18 24.36 -12.30
CA GLY A 317 -8.85 24.43 -13.72
C GLY A 317 -9.23 25.77 -14.35
N GLN A 318 -10.46 26.24 -14.11
CA GLN A 318 -10.95 27.50 -14.65
C GLN A 318 -10.13 28.70 -14.14
N VAL A 319 -9.85 28.73 -12.82
CA VAL A 319 -9.06 29.79 -12.19
C VAL A 319 -7.60 29.75 -12.66
N ALA A 320 -6.99 28.57 -12.82
CA ALA A 320 -5.65 28.48 -13.39
C ALA A 320 -5.59 29.00 -14.84
N ASN A 321 -6.62 28.76 -15.65
CA ASN A 321 -6.72 29.29 -17.02
C ASN A 321 -6.90 30.82 -17.02
N LEU A 322 -7.72 31.36 -16.11
CA LEU A 322 -7.87 32.79 -15.89
C LEU A 322 -6.52 33.42 -15.50
N TYR A 323 -5.80 32.82 -14.56
CA TYR A 323 -4.47 33.28 -14.14
C TYR A 323 -3.43 33.27 -15.27
N GLN A 324 -3.41 32.22 -16.09
CA GLN A 324 -2.49 32.14 -17.23
C GLN A 324 -2.75 33.23 -18.28
N SER A 325 -4.00 33.67 -18.41
CA SER A 325 -4.40 34.65 -19.42
C SER A 325 -4.32 36.09 -18.88
N PHE A 326 -4.71 36.29 -17.62
CA PHE A 326 -4.94 37.58 -16.97
C PHE A 326 -4.50 37.51 -15.50
N PRO A 327 -3.19 37.44 -15.20
CA PRO A 327 -2.70 37.13 -13.85
C PRO A 327 -3.08 38.20 -12.82
N VAL A 328 -3.06 39.49 -13.19
CA VAL A 328 -3.38 40.60 -12.28
C VAL A 328 -4.84 40.54 -11.85
N GLU A 329 -5.74 40.37 -12.82
CA GLU A 329 -7.18 40.28 -12.57
C GLU A 329 -7.55 38.97 -11.87
N ALA A 330 -6.89 37.86 -12.21
CA ALA A 330 -7.06 36.59 -11.52
C ALA A 330 -6.68 36.69 -10.03
N ILE A 331 -5.57 37.36 -9.69
CA ILE A 331 -5.17 37.60 -8.29
C ILE A 331 -6.21 38.47 -7.59
N GLY A 332 -6.70 39.53 -8.24
CA GLY A 332 -7.75 40.38 -7.71
C GLY A 332 -9.04 39.60 -7.41
N PHE A 333 -9.48 38.78 -8.36
CA PHE A 333 -10.65 37.90 -8.22
C PHE A 333 -10.46 36.86 -7.12
N LEU A 334 -9.29 36.20 -7.07
CA LEU A 334 -8.97 35.24 -6.01
C LEU A 334 -8.94 35.87 -4.63
N SER A 335 -8.42 37.10 -4.51
CA SER A 335 -8.39 37.85 -3.26
C SER A 335 -9.81 38.19 -2.78
N GLN A 336 -10.72 38.53 -3.71
CA GLN A 336 -12.13 38.73 -3.39
C GLN A 336 -12.79 37.44 -2.91
N LEU A 337 -12.58 36.32 -3.60
CA LEU A 337 -13.13 35.02 -3.19
C LEU A 337 -12.55 34.52 -1.86
N ALA A 338 -11.31 34.87 -1.52
CA ALA A 338 -10.70 34.57 -0.23
C ALA A 338 -11.35 35.31 0.94
N GLN A 339 -12.13 36.36 0.66
CA GLN A 339 -12.89 37.11 1.65
C GLN A 339 -14.40 36.79 1.58
N ASP A 340 -14.81 35.82 0.77
CA ASP A 340 -16.22 35.46 0.64
C ASP A 340 -16.77 35.00 2.00
N PRO A 341 -17.98 35.44 2.41
CA PRO A 341 -18.54 35.06 3.70
C PRO A 341 -18.75 33.55 3.84
N LYS A 342 -18.95 32.81 2.75
CA LYS A 342 -19.20 31.37 2.76
C LYS A 342 -17.88 30.58 2.85
N PRO A 343 -17.64 29.79 3.92
CA PRO A 343 -16.42 29.00 4.04
C PRO A 343 -16.19 28.02 2.89
N LEU A 344 -17.27 27.49 2.30
CA LEU A 344 -17.18 26.60 1.15
C LEU A 344 -16.54 27.26 -0.08
N VAL A 345 -16.78 28.56 -0.31
CA VAL A 345 -16.15 29.30 -1.43
C VAL A 345 -14.66 29.49 -1.16
N ARG A 346 -14.31 29.94 0.05
CA ARG A 346 -12.91 30.11 0.48
C ARG A 346 -12.13 28.79 0.42
N LEU A 347 -12.74 27.69 0.87
CA LEU A 347 -12.18 26.34 0.80
C LEU A 347 -11.91 25.93 -0.66
N SER A 348 -12.84 26.19 -1.56
CA SER A 348 -12.73 25.78 -2.97
C SER A 348 -11.60 26.48 -3.71
N ILE A 349 -11.31 27.74 -3.37
CA ILE A 349 -10.18 28.43 -4.01
C ILE A 349 -8.82 27.97 -3.49
N VAL A 350 -8.71 27.39 -2.28
CA VAL A 350 -7.43 26.85 -1.75
C VAL A 350 -6.78 25.91 -2.76
N TYR A 351 -7.56 25.01 -3.37
CA TYR A 351 -7.09 24.11 -4.41
C TYR A 351 -6.56 24.85 -5.66
N SER A 352 -7.24 25.92 -6.07
CA SER A 352 -6.79 26.79 -7.16
C SER A 352 -5.46 27.47 -6.83
N LEU A 353 -5.33 28.00 -5.61
CA LEU A 353 -4.12 28.69 -5.14
C LEU A 353 -2.91 27.73 -5.13
N VAL A 354 -3.10 26.52 -4.60
CA VAL A 354 -2.07 25.46 -4.57
C VAL A 354 -1.68 25.02 -5.98
N ARG A 355 -2.58 25.09 -6.95
CA ARG A 355 -2.31 24.70 -8.35
C ARG A 355 -1.54 25.77 -9.12
N ILE A 356 -1.73 27.06 -8.82
CA ILE A 356 -1.07 28.17 -9.53
C ILE A 356 0.42 28.27 -9.16
N GLU A 357 0.76 28.03 -7.89
CA GLU A 357 2.15 27.96 -7.41
C GLU A 357 2.97 29.25 -7.64
N SER A 358 2.34 30.44 -7.64
CA SER A 358 3.03 31.73 -7.77
C SER A 358 3.21 32.45 -6.42
N PRO A 359 4.27 33.26 -6.25
CA PRO A 359 4.51 34.02 -5.01
C PRO A 359 3.31 34.86 -4.54
N GLU A 360 2.65 35.55 -5.46
CA GLU A 360 1.51 36.44 -5.17
C GLU A 360 0.30 35.67 -4.62
N VAL A 361 0.12 34.44 -5.10
CA VAL A 361 -0.94 33.52 -4.67
C VAL A 361 -0.63 32.88 -3.32
N LEU A 362 0.65 32.72 -2.96
CA LEU A 362 1.04 32.21 -1.65
C LEU A 362 0.63 33.16 -0.53
N ASP A 363 0.68 34.47 -0.73
CA ASP A 363 0.26 35.45 0.29
C ASP A 363 -1.24 35.33 0.61
N ILE A 364 -2.07 35.06 -0.40
CA ILE A 364 -3.49 34.74 -0.20
C ILE A 364 -3.61 33.44 0.61
N LEU A 365 -2.83 32.41 0.29
CA LEU A 365 -2.87 31.13 0.98
C LEU A 365 -2.41 31.22 2.44
N PHE A 366 -1.40 32.05 2.76
CA PHE A 366 -1.03 32.35 4.15
C PHE A 366 -2.14 33.05 4.92
N THR A 367 -2.88 33.94 4.26
CA THR A 367 -4.04 34.60 4.87
C THR A 367 -5.11 33.58 5.24
N LEU A 368 -5.37 32.61 4.36
CA LEU A 368 -6.33 31.52 4.62
C LEU A 368 -5.85 30.52 5.69
N CYS A 369 -4.56 30.47 6.03
CA CYS A 369 -4.09 29.70 7.20
C CYS A 369 -4.48 30.32 8.54
N ALA A 370 -4.91 31.58 8.54
CA ALA A 370 -5.47 32.27 9.71
C ALA A 370 -7.01 32.40 9.61
N ASP A 371 -7.66 31.65 8.73
CA ASP A 371 -9.12 31.69 8.55
C ASP A 371 -9.85 31.24 9.82
N GLY A 372 -10.99 31.87 10.10
CA GLY A 372 -11.83 31.53 11.25
C GLY A 372 -12.56 30.20 11.10
N ASP A 373 -12.72 29.69 9.87
CA ASP A 373 -13.24 28.35 9.62
C ASP A 373 -12.13 27.30 9.65
N ALA A 374 -12.27 26.31 10.54
CA ALA A 374 -11.26 25.27 10.73
C ALA A 374 -11.01 24.42 9.47
N GLY A 375 -12.04 24.22 8.62
CA GLY A 375 -11.91 23.46 7.37
C GLY A 375 -11.06 24.19 6.35
N VAL A 376 -11.29 25.50 6.19
CA VAL A 376 -10.49 26.37 5.31
C VAL A 376 -9.03 26.42 5.79
N LYS A 377 -8.83 26.69 7.08
CA LYS A 377 -7.50 26.70 7.72
C LYS A 377 -6.75 25.39 7.50
N HIS A 378 -7.41 24.25 7.73
CA HIS A 378 -6.81 22.93 7.57
C HIS A 378 -6.36 22.67 6.13
N GLU A 379 -7.23 22.91 5.15
CA GLU A 379 -6.90 22.65 3.75
C GLU A 379 -5.82 23.61 3.23
N ALA A 380 -5.81 24.87 3.69
CA ALA A 380 -4.75 25.83 3.37
C ALA A 380 -3.37 25.38 3.88
N LEU A 381 -3.29 24.95 5.15
CA LEU A 381 -2.06 24.41 5.74
C LEU A 381 -1.58 23.14 5.03
N LYS A 382 -2.51 22.23 4.70
CA LYS A 382 -2.21 21.02 3.92
C LYS A 382 -1.69 21.37 2.52
N GLY A 383 -2.29 22.38 1.88
CA GLY A 383 -1.82 22.95 0.62
C GLY A 383 -0.39 23.46 0.69
N LEU A 384 -0.08 24.31 1.68
CA LEU A 384 1.28 24.83 1.90
C LEU A 384 2.30 23.71 2.18
N LYS A 385 1.93 22.69 2.96
CA LYS A 385 2.79 21.53 3.19
C LYS A 385 3.12 20.81 1.88
N GLY A 386 2.12 20.56 1.03
CA GLY A 386 2.32 19.94 -0.28
C GLY A 386 3.17 20.80 -1.22
N LEU A 387 3.06 22.13 -1.11
CA LEU A 387 3.91 23.05 -1.87
C LEU A 387 5.36 23.01 -1.41
N LYS A 388 5.63 23.00 -0.09
CA LYS A 388 7.00 22.94 0.45
C LYS A 388 7.84 21.84 -0.20
N ASP A 389 7.27 20.64 -0.36
CA ASP A 389 7.95 19.50 -0.98
C ASP A 389 8.25 19.75 -2.47
N LYS A 390 7.37 20.47 -3.17
CA LYS A 390 7.58 20.88 -4.57
C LYS A 390 8.60 22.01 -4.72
N ILE A 391 8.65 22.97 -3.79
CA ILE A 391 9.59 24.10 -3.84
C ILE A 391 11.04 23.59 -3.84
N VAL A 392 11.34 22.65 -2.94
CA VAL A 392 12.66 22.01 -2.84
C VAL A 392 13.07 21.35 -4.15
N THR A 393 12.10 20.86 -4.93
CA THR A 393 12.36 20.13 -6.17
C THR A 393 12.48 21.02 -7.40
N ASN A 394 11.64 22.07 -7.51
CA ASN A 394 11.44 22.79 -8.77
C ASN A 394 12.03 24.22 -8.82
N GLY A 395 12.44 24.79 -7.68
CA GLY A 395 13.08 26.12 -7.61
C GLY A 395 12.24 27.32 -8.07
N ARG A 396 10.94 27.14 -8.36
CA ARG A 396 10.05 28.21 -8.87
C ARG A 396 9.62 29.22 -7.81
N ILE A 397 9.64 28.84 -6.54
CA ILE A 397 9.22 29.69 -5.43
C ILE A 397 10.47 30.10 -4.63
N PRO A 398 10.60 31.38 -4.25
CA PRO A 398 11.74 31.85 -3.44
C PRO A 398 11.93 31.06 -2.14
N ALA A 399 13.18 30.82 -1.75
CA ALA A 399 13.52 30.08 -0.53
C ALA A 399 12.94 30.71 0.76
N SER A 400 12.72 32.03 0.76
CA SER A 400 12.06 32.75 1.86
C SER A 400 10.66 32.21 2.16
N TYR A 401 9.90 31.84 1.13
CA TYR A 401 8.58 31.23 1.31
C TYR A 401 8.66 29.82 1.90
N ALA A 402 9.65 29.02 1.50
CA ALA A 402 9.83 27.69 2.09
C ALA A 402 10.14 27.77 3.60
N GLN A 403 10.93 28.75 4.02
CA GLN A 403 11.19 29.04 5.44
C GLN A 403 9.92 29.47 6.16
N LYS A 404 9.13 30.40 5.58
CA LYS A 404 7.86 30.86 6.14
C LYS A 404 6.85 29.71 6.30
N ILE A 405 6.74 28.82 5.30
CA ILE A 405 5.90 27.61 5.38
C ILE A 405 6.38 26.68 6.50
N HIS A 406 7.70 26.45 6.60
CA HIS A 406 8.25 25.60 7.65
C HIS A 406 7.92 26.15 9.04
N GLN A 407 8.16 27.44 9.26
CA GLN A 407 7.88 28.10 10.53
C GLN A 407 6.39 28.00 10.90
N LEU A 408 5.49 28.35 9.97
CA LEU A 408 4.05 28.27 10.20
C LEU A 408 3.60 26.86 10.59
N ILE A 409 4.10 25.83 9.89
CA ILE A 409 3.75 24.44 10.20
C ILE A 409 4.24 24.05 11.61
N GLN A 410 5.45 24.46 12.00
CA GLN A 410 5.96 24.18 13.36
C GLN A 410 5.13 24.87 14.44
N GLU A 411 4.72 26.12 14.21
CA GLU A 411 3.85 26.86 15.14
C GLU A 411 2.50 26.16 15.31
N GLU A 412 1.88 25.70 14.23
CA GLU A 412 0.59 24.97 14.30
C GLU A 412 0.72 23.59 14.97
N ILE A 413 1.86 22.90 14.78
CA ILE A 413 2.16 21.66 15.51
C ILE A 413 2.30 21.94 17.02
N GLN A 414 2.98 23.01 17.41
CA GLN A 414 3.17 23.37 18.82
C GLN A 414 1.85 23.75 19.51
N LYS A 415 0.91 24.36 18.79
CA LYS A 415 -0.45 24.65 19.30
C LYS A 415 -1.26 23.38 19.59
N GLY A 416 -0.86 22.22 19.06
CA GLY A 416 -1.60 20.97 19.19
C GLY A 416 -2.91 20.91 18.40
N GLU A 417 -3.24 21.98 17.66
CA GLU A 417 -4.41 22.04 16.77
C GLU A 417 -4.22 21.19 15.51
N TRP A 418 -2.97 20.78 15.22
CA TRP A 418 -2.62 19.99 14.05
C TRP A 418 -2.17 18.57 14.44
N VAL A 419 -3.13 17.65 14.52
CA VAL A 419 -2.87 16.21 14.61
C VAL A 419 -3.34 15.57 13.32
N ILE A 420 -2.39 15.10 12.49
CA ILE A 420 -2.65 14.35 11.25
C ILE A 420 -3.24 12.98 11.60
#